data_AF-A0A1A8HY40-F1
#
_entry.id   AF-A0A1A8HY40-F1
#
_cell.length_a   1.000
_cell.length_b   1.000
_cell.length_c   1.000
_cell.angle_alpha   90.00
_cell.angle_beta   90.00
_cell.angle_gamma   90.00
#
_symmetry.space_group_name_H-M   'P 1'
#
loop_
_entity.id
_entity.type
_entity.pdbx_description
1 polymer ?
#
loop_
_entity_poly.entity_id
_entity_poly.type
_entity_poly.pdbx_seq_one_letter_code
_entity_poly.pdbx_strand_id
1 'polypeptide(L)' 'VEVYGFTLIVRTKMLGVLVNGVFNNLPVSLNDGAVQVYREGRNYVITTNFQLIVTYDLVYHVTVTVPGNYRGKV' A
#
# COMPACT_ATOMS: atom_id res chain seq x y z
N VAL A 1 3.86 -5.06 -2.59
CA VAL A 1 2.68 -5.51 -1.81
C VAL A 1 1.76 -6.21 -2.78
N GLU A 2 1.34 -7.42 -2.47
CA GLU A 2 0.35 -8.15 -3.26
C GLU A 2 -0.95 -8.24 -2.46
N VAL A 3 -2.06 -7.83 -3.06
CA VAL A 3 -3.36 -7.78 -2.38
C VAL A 3 -4.48 -7.82 -3.42
N TYR A 4 -5.49 -8.66 -3.21
CA TYR A 4 -6.61 -8.85 -4.16
C TYR A 4 -6.18 -9.11 -5.62
N GLY A 5 -5.04 -9.77 -5.84
CA GLY A 5 -4.49 -10.03 -7.18
C GLY A 5 -3.79 -8.83 -7.84
N PHE A 6 -3.64 -7.70 -7.13
CA PHE A 6 -2.83 -6.56 -7.57
C PHE A 6 -1.43 -6.63 -6.99
N THR A 7 -0.42 -6.41 -7.83
CA THR A 7 0.96 -6.17 -7.40
C THR A 7 1.23 -4.67 -7.38
N LEU A 8 1.43 -4.14 -6.17
CA LEU A 8 1.76 -2.74 -5.92
C LEU A 8 3.27 -2.60 -5.65
N ILE A 9 3.93 -1.77 -6.45
CA ILE A 9 5.35 -1.47 -6.30
C ILE A 9 5.53 0.04 -6.13
N VAL A 10 6.10 0.40 -4.99
CA VAL A 10 6.53 1.77 -4.68
C VAL A 10 8.05 1.82 -4.78
N ARG A 11 8.59 2.87 -5.40
CA ARG A 11 10.05 3.05 -5.59
C ARG A 11 10.45 4.46 -5.22
N THR A 12 11.68 4.60 -4.73
CA THR A 12 12.33 5.91 -4.57
C THR A 12 12.44 6.62 -5.92
N LYS A 13 12.38 7.96 -5.90
CA LYS A 13 12.40 8.84 -7.08
C LYS A 13 11.19 8.70 -8.01
N MET A 14 10.14 8.01 -7.59
CA MET A 14 8.86 7.93 -8.27
C MET A 14 7.81 8.63 -7.41
N LEU A 15 7.01 9.52 -8.01
CA LEU A 15 5.89 10.20 -7.33
C LEU A 15 4.57 9.48 -7.65
N GLY A 16 4.54 8.17 -7.44
CA GLY A 16 3.44 7.32 -7.87
C GLY A 16 3.61 5.88 -7.42
N VAL A 17 2.75 5.01 -7.93
CA VAL A 17 2.77 3.56 -7.67
C VAL A 17 2.68 2.81 -9.00
N LEU A 18 3.44 1.72 -9.14
CA LEU A 18 3.18 0.77 -10.22
C LEU A 18 2.11 -0.21 -9.75
N VAL A 19 1.01 -0.28 -10.47
CA VAL A 19 -0.07 -1.27 -10.28
C VAL A 19 0.04 -2.25 -11.43
N ASN A 20 0.37 -3.50 -11.14
CA ASN A 20 0.58 -4.55 -12.15
C ASN A 20 1.57 -4.12 -13.25
N GLY A 21 2.63 -3.41 -12.87
CA GLY A 21 3.66 -2.89 -13.78
C GLY A 21 3.31 -1.57 -14.50
N VAL A 22 2.08 -1.08 -14.38
CA VAL A 22 1.64 0.19 -15.00
C VAL A 22 1.75 1.34 -13.99
N PHE A 23 2.38 2.44 -14.39
CA PHE A 23 2.53 3.63 -13.55
C PHE A 23 1.20 4.37 -13.36
N ASN A 24 0.91 4.70 -12.11
CA ASN A 24 -0.26 5.46 -11.70
C ASN A 24 0.14 6.59 -10.75
N ASN A 25 -0.44 7.76 -10.95
CA ASN A 25 -0.34 8.89 -10.02
C ASN A 25 -1.18 8.60 -8.78
N LEU A 26 -0.72 9.09 -7.62
CA LEU A 26 -1.48 9.00 -6.37
C LEU A 26 -2.50 10.16 -6.25
N PRO A 27 -3.65 9.96 -5.58
CA PRO A 27 -4.09 8.70 -4.96
C PRO A 27 -4.65 7.70 -5.98
N VAL A 28 -4.56 6.41 -5.64
CA VAL A 28 -5.14 5.30 -6.41
C VAL A 28 -6.13 4.55 -5.53
N SER A 29 -7.30 4.23 -6.10
CA SER A 29 -8.30 3.37 -5.48
C SER A 29 -8.51 2.16 -6.39
N LEU A 30 -8.40 0.95 -5.84
CA LEU A 30 -8.54 -0.31 -6.55
C LEU A 30 -9.63 -1.16 -5.90
N ASN A 31 -10.23 -2.05 -6.70
CA ASN A 31 -11.24 -3.01 -6.24
C ASN A 31 -12.38 -2.33 -5.45
N ASP A 32 -13.01 -1.33 -6.08
CA ASP A 32 -14.10 -0.53 -5.50
C ASP A 32 -13.76 0.09 -4.13
N GLY A 33 -12.50 0.50 -3.95
CA GLY A 33 -12.01 1.11 -2.72
C GLY A 33 -11.55 0.12 -1.66
N ALA A 34 -11.53 -1.18 -1.95
CA ALA A 34 -10.98 -2.18 -1.05
C ALA A 34 -9.46 -2.04 -0.84
N VAL A 35 -8.76 -1.39 -1.77
CA VAL A 35 -7.35 -1.00 -1.61
C VAL A 35 -7.19 0.46 -2.00
N GLN A 36 -6.58 1.25 -1.12
CA GLN A 36 -6.24 2.64 -1.41
C GLN A 36 -4.75 2.83 -1.26
N VAL A 37 -4.15 3.56 -2.19
CA VAL A 37 -2.75 3.96 -2.14
C VAL A 37 -2.71 5.47 -2.21
N TYR A 38 -2.08 6.10 -1.21
CA TYR A 38 -1.97 7.55 -1.16
C TYR A 38 -0.66 7.96 -0.47
N ARG A 39 -0.39 9.27 -0.46
CA ARG A 39 0.77 9.83 0.22
C ARG A 39 0.33 10.67 1.40
N GLU A 40 0.92 10.41 2.55
CA GLU A 40 0.73 11.20 3.77
C GLU A 40 2.09 11.73 4.21
N GLY A 41 2.33 13.03 4.02
CA GLY A 41 3.65 13.63 4.19
C GLY A 41 4.70 12.96 3.30
N ARG A 42 5.72 12.34 3.91
CA ARG A 42 6.76 11.56 3.23
C ARG A 42 6.36 10.10 2.97
N ASN A 43 5.36 9.61 3.68
CA ASN A 43 5.02 8.20 3.69
C ASN A 43 4.10 7.85 2.53
N TYR A 44 4.38 6.71 1.90
CA TYR A 44 3.42 6.00 1.07
C TYR A 44 2.57 5.15 1.99
N VAL A 45 1.25 5.28 1.86
CA VAL A 45 0.29 4.56 2.67
C VAL A 45 -0.56 3.69 1.77
N ILE A 46 -0.61 2.39 2.08
CA ILE A 46 -1.50 1.42 1.46
C ILE A 46 -2.47 0.98 2.55
N THR A 47 -3.76 1.26 2.37
CA THR A 47 -4.83 0.76 3.25
C THR A 47 -5.67 -0.26 2.51
N THR A 48 -6.26 -1.16 3.30
CA THR A 48 -7.17 -2.19 2.80
C THR A 48 -8.47 -2.17 3.61
N ASN A 49 -9.58 -2.60 3.02
CA ASN A 49 -10.87 -2.72 3.72
C ASN A 49 -10.86 -3.75 4.86
N PHE A 50 -9.92 -4.70 4.87
CA PHE A 50 -9.66 -5.62 5.97
C PHE A 50 -8.70 -5.01 7.02
N GLN A 51 -8.49 -3.69 6.98
CA GLN A 51 -7.81 -2.89 7.98
C GLN A 51 -6.31 -3.22 8.15
N LEU A 52 -5.70 -3.90 7.18
CA LEU A 52 -4.25 -3.95 7.05
C LEU A 52 -3.75 -2.63 6.46
N ILE A 53 -2.76 -2.03 7.11
CA ILE A 53 -2.14 -0.77 6.70
C ILE A 53 -0.64 -1.01 6.53
N VAL A 54 -0.10 -0.63 5.38
CA VAL A 54 1.34 -0.60 5.13
C VAL A 54 1.75 0.85 4.93
N THR A 55 2.71 1.33 5.72
CA THR A 55 3.34 2.62 5.51
C THR A 55 4.81 2.44 5.16
N TYR A 56 5.32 3.24 4.23
CA TYR A 56 6.72 3.23 3.82
C TYR A 56 7.26 4.65 3.65
N ASP A 57 8.34 4.98 4.36
CA ASP A 57 8.95 6.31 4.38
C ASP A 57 9.90 6.60 3.19
N LEU A 58 10.02 5.64 2.26
CA LEU A 58 10.97 5.63 1.13
C LEU A 58 12.46 5.65 1.52
N VAL A 59 12.81 5.47 2.79
CA VAL A 59 14.21 5.49 3.23
C VAL A 59 14.58 4.21 3.93
N TYR A 60 13.94 3.93 5.06
CA TYR A 60 14.42 2.91 6.01
C TYR A 60 13.30 2.11 6.66
N HIS A 61 12.07 2.64 6.76
CA HIS A 61 11.04 2.04 7.60
C HIS A 61 9.81 1.65 6.81
N VAL A 62 9.51 0.35 6.86
CA VAL A 62 8.19 -0.19 6.51
C VAL A 62 7.49 -0.55 7.81
N THR A 63 6.32 0.04 8.05
CA THR A 63 5.44 -0.34 9.16
C THR A 63 4.23 -1.07 8.61
N VAL A 64 3.96 -2.25 9.15
CA VAL A 64 2.76 -3.02 8.83
C VAL A 64 1.89 -3.10 10.08
N THR A 65 0.70 -2.50 10.01
CA THR A 65 -0.32 -2.60 11.05
C THR A 65 -1.35 -3.63 10.62
N VAL A 66 -1.51 -4.67 11.43
CA VAL A 66 -2.51 -5.72 11.22
C VAL A 66 -3.49 -5.73 12.40
N PRO A 67 -4.79 -5.95 12.18
CA PRO A 67 -5.73 -6.10 13.28
C PRO A 67 -5.48 -7.41 14.05
N GLY A 68 -5.85 -7.43 15.34
CA GLY A 68 -5.53 -8.55 16.24
C GLY A 68 -6.12 -9.91 15.86
N ASN A 69 -7.14 -9.94 15.00
CA ASN A 69 -7.75 -11.16 14.47
C ASN A 69 -6.84 -11.96 13.52
N TYR A 70 -5.71 -11.38 13.08
CA TYR A 70 -4.65 -12.07 12.34
C TYR A 70 -3.64 -12.80 13.24
N ARG A 71 -3.77 -12.70 14.57
CA ARG A 71 -2.86 -13.39 15.48
C ARG A 71 -2.86 -14.90 15.22
N GLY A 72 -1.66 -15.46 14.98
CA GLY A 72 -1.49 -16.89 14.70
C GLY A 72 -1.87 -17.30 13.27
N LYS A 73 -2.11 -16.35 12.37
CA LYS A 73 -2.37 -16.59 10.95
C LYS A 73 -1.28 -15.89 10.15
N VAL A 74 -0.44 -16.66 9.48
CA VAL A 74 0.60 -16.20 8.55
C VAL A 74 0.60 -17.08 7.32
#